data_AF-A0A5C4V3T4-F1
#
_entry.id   AF-A0A5C4V3T4-F1
#
_cell.length_a   1.000
_cell.length_b   1.000
_cell.length_c   1.000
_cell.angle_alpha   90.00
_cell.angle_beta   90.00
_cell.angle_gamma   90.00
#
_symmetry.space_group_name_H-M   'P 1'
#
loop_
_entity.id
_entity.type
_entity.pdbx_description
1 polymer ?
#
loop_
_entity_poly.entity_id
_entity_poly.type
_entity_poly.pdbx_seq_one_letter_code
_entity_poly.pdbx_strand_id
1 'polypeptide(L)'
;MSETTPVSAGGHDAVLKEVKDFLEARFLPEGETGIEATTPLLEWGILTSISTTELIAFIQDRYGLFVPPEMIVGSNFKNLEKITELVLSLENDPLARA
;
A
#
# COMPACT_ATOMS: atom_id res chain seq x y z
N MET A 1 -15.52 -22.74 14.11
CA MET A 1 -14.26 -21.96 14.18
C MET A 1 -14.59 -20.60 13.57
N SER A 2 -14.64 -19.60 14.46
CA SER A 2 -14.87 -18.16 14.28
C SER A 2 -15.57 -17.66 13.01
N GLU A 3 -16.87 -17.37 13.16
CA GLU A 3 -17.58 -16.37 12.37
C GLU A 3 -17.50 -15.00 13.06
N THR A 4 -16.93 -14.00 12.38
CA THR A 4 -17.32 -12.58 12.39
C THR A 4 -16.16 -11.76 11.85
N THR A 5 -16.32 -11.20 10.65
CA THR A 5 -15.94 -9.80 10.40
C THR A 5 -16.96 -9.17 9.45
N PRO A 6 -17.60 -8.05 9.82
CA PRO A 6 -18.61 -7.38 9.01
C PRO A 6 -17.99 -6.70 7.78
N VAL A 7 -18.69 -6.84 6.66
CA VAL A 7 -18.38 -6.38 5.29
C VAL A 7 -18.38 -4.85 5.11
N SER A 8 -17.92 -4.08 6.10
CA SER A 8 -17.73 -2.63 5.98
C SER A 8 -16.43 -2.11 6.62
N ALA A 9 -15.62 -3.01 7.21
CA ALA A 9 -14.22 -2.78 7.59
C ALA A 9 -13.22 -3.50 6.66
N GLY A 10 -13.72 -4.19 5.62
CA GLY A 10 -12.93 -5.05 4.75
C GLY A 10 -11.97 -4.31 3.81
N GLY A 11 -12.23 -3.04 3.49
CA GLY A 11 -11.38 -2.27 2.55
C GLY A 11 -9.97 -2.04 3.10
N HIS A 12 -9.84 -1.51 4.32
CA HIS A 12 -8.53 -1.20 4.90
C HIS A 12 -7.66 -2.45 5.10
N ASP A 13 -8.21 -3.50 5.71
CA ASP A 13 -7.47 -4.75 5.95
C ASP A 13 -7.10 -5.45 4.64
N ALA A 14 -8.00 -5.45 3.64
CA ALA A 14 -7.71 -6.02 2.34
C ALA A 14 -6.61 -5.26 1.61
N VAL A 15 -6.68 -3.92 1.56
CA VAL A 15 -5.66 -3.09 0.92
C VAL A 15 -4.31 -3.26 1.62
N LEU A 16 -4.29 -3.24 2.96
CA LEU A 16 -3.07 -3.44 3.73
C LEU A 16 -2.44 -4.80 3.41
N LYS A 17 -3.25 -5.85 3.37
CA LYS A 17 -2.78 -7.20 3.05
C LYS A 17 -2.27 -7.31 1.62
N GLU A 18 -2.96 -6.75 0.63
CA GLU A 18 -2.52 -6.78 -0.77
C GLU A 18 -1.24 -5.98 -0.99
N VAL A 19 -1.13 -4.78 -0.42
CA VAL A 19 0.09 -3.98 -0.48
C VAL A 19 1.23 -4.71 0.21
N LYS A 20 0.99 -5.30 1.38
CA LYS A 20 1.98 -6.10 2.10
C LYS A 20 2.48 -7.26 1.24
N ASP A 21 1.58 -8.07 0.71
CA ASP A 21 1.92 -9.23 -0.12
C ASP A 21 2.73 -8.81 -1.35
N PHE A 22 2.35 -7.70 -2.00
CA PHE A 22 3.12 -7.12 -3.09
C PHE A 22 4.53 -6.70 -2.66
N LEU A 23 4.67 -6.01 -1.52
CA LEU A 23 5.99 -5.58 -1.05
C LEU A 23 6.87 -6.77 -0.67
N GLU A 24 6.31 -7.78 0.00
CA GLU A 24 7.03 -9.00 0.38
C GLU A 24 7.43 -9.82 -0.85
N ALA A 25 6.54 -9.99 -1.83
CA ALA A 25 6.83 -10.72 -3.05
C ALA A 25 7.82 -9.98 -3.97
N ARG A 26 7.83 -8.64 -3.96
CA ARG A 26 8.62 -7.83 -4.90
C ARG A 26 9.96 -7.38 -4.35
N PHE A 27 10.03 -7.04 -3.05
CA PHE A 27 11.19 -6.38 -2.45
C PHE A 27 11.91 -7.22 -1.39
N LEU A 28 11.28 -8.27 -0.86
CA LEU A 28 11.95 -9.22 0.03
C LEU A 28 12.47 -10.45 -0.75
N PRO A 29 13.54 -11.09 -0.27
CA PRO A 29 14.00 -12.36 -0.83
C PRO A 29 12.94 -13.45 -0.74
N GLU A 30 13.01 -14.43 -1.65
CA GLU A 30 12.06 -15.54 -1.68
C GLU A 30 12.01 -16.28 -0.33
N GLY A 31 10.86 -16.21 0.35
CA GLY A 31 10.62 -16.83 1.65
C GLY A 31 10.83 -15.90 2.86
N GLU A 32 11.26 -14.65 2.66
CA GLU A 32 11.25 -13.65 3.72
C GLU A 32 9.89 -12.95 3.81
N THR A 33 9.37 -12.92 5.04
CA THR A 33 8.17 -12.19 5.42
C THR A 33 8.43 -11.52 6.77
N GLY A 34 7.66 -10.49 7.10
CA GLY A 34 7.84 -9.78 8.35
C GLY A 34 7.66 -8.28 8.25
N ILE A 35 7.17 -7.76 7.13
CA ILE A 35 6.77 -6.35 7.06
C ILE A 35 5.52 -6.20 7.93
N GLU A 36 5.60 -5.36 8.95
CA GLU A 36 4.49 -4.98 9.79
C GLU A 36 3.87 -3.67 9.30
N ALA A 37 2.64 -3.41 9.74
CA ALA A 37 1.86 -2.22 9.41
C ALA A 37 2.66 -0.91 9.65
N THR A 38 3.40 -0.86 10.76
CA THR A 38 4.17 0.29 11.23
C THR A 38 5.64 0.27 10.76
N THR A 39 6.11 -0.78 10.09
CA THR A 39 7.51 -0.93 9.69
C THR A 39 7.95 0.25 8.81
N PRO A 40 9.06 0.93 9.17
CA PRO A 40 9.54 2.07 8.40
C PRO A 40 10.24 1.61 7.11
N LEU A 41 9.46 1.46 6.04
CA LEU A 41 9.88 0.93 4.74
C LEU A 41 11.00 1.76 4.09
N LEU A 42 10.98 3.07 4.27
CA LEU A 42 12.00 3.98 3.76
C LEU A 42 13.32 3.84 4.53
N GLU A 43 13.26 3.73 5.86
CA GLU A 43 14.46 3.62 6.70
C GLU A 43 15.14 2.27 6.52
N TRP A 44 14.36 1.21 6.27
CA TRP A 44 14.87 -0.12 5.99
C TRP A 44 15.34 -0.29 4.55
N GLY A 45 15.16 0.73 3.70
CA GLY A 45 15.54 0.68 2.29
C GLY A 45 14.67 -0.22 1.42
N ILE A 46 13.54 -0.72 1.95
CA ILE A 46 12.55 -1.52 1.20
C ILE A 46 11.90 -0.63 0.13
N LEU A 47 11.48 0.57 0.53
CA LEU A 47 10.98 1.58 -0.39
C LEU A 47 12.07 2.60 -0.71
N THR A 48 12.31 2.75 -2.01
CA THR A 48 13.19 3.78 -2.60
C THR A 48 12.42 4.55 -3.68
N SER A 49 13.04 5.54 -4.34
CA SER A 49 12.40 6.24 -5.46
C SER A 49 11.93 5.31 -6.58
N ILE A 50 12.68 4.22 -6.86
CA ILE A 50 12.34 3.25 -7.90
C ILE A 50 11.20 2.35 -7.43
N SER A 51 11.33 1.77 -6.23
CA SER A 51 10.30 0.93 -5.62
C SER A 51 8.97 1.67 -5.44
N THR A 52 9.02 2.97 -5.13
CA THR A 52 7.84 3.83 -5.01
C THR A 52 7.10 3.94 -6.34
N THR A 53 7.84 4.06 -7.44
CA THR A 53 7.25 4.09 -8.78
C THR A 53 6.58 2.75 -9.12
N GLU A 54 7.20 1.62 -8.77
CA GLU A 54 6.58 0.29 -8.95
C GLU A 54 5.32 0.13 -8.09
N LEU A 55 5.33 0.60 -6.84
CA LEU A 55 4.17 0.57 -5.96
C LEU A 55 3.02 1.44 -6.51
N ILE A 56 3.32 2.63 -7.05
CA ILE A 56 2.30 3.48 -7.68
C ILE A 56 1.70 2.78 -8.90
N ALA A 57 2.53 2.14 -9.73
CA ALA A 57 2.05 1.36 -10.87
C ALA A 57 1.15 0.18 -10.43
N PHE A 58 1.52 -0.51 -9.34
CA PHE A 58 0.69 -1.55 -8.73
C PHE A 58 -0.66 -1.00 -8.26
N ILE A 59 -0.68 0.15 -7.58
CA ILE A 59 -1.92 0.77 -7.10
C ILE A 59 -2.82 1.14 -8.30
N GLN A 60 -2.25 1.69 -9.35
CA GLN A 60 -2.98 2.04 -10.56
C GLN A 60 -3.54 0.81 -11.28
N ASP A 61 -2.77 -0.27 -11.41
CA ASP A 61 -3.20 -1.52 -12.06
C ASP A 61 -4.27 -2.26 -11.24
N ARG A 62 -4.09 -2.36 -9.93
CA ARG A 62 -5.02 -3.11 -9.05
C ARG A 62 -6.30 -2.36 -8.72
N TYR A 63 -6.22 -1.07 -8.44
CA TYR A 63 -7.34 -0.29 -7.96
C TYR A 63 -7.90 0.71 -8.99
N GLY A 64 -7.19 0.93 -10.11
CA GLY A 64 -7.58 1.96 -11.09
C GLY A 64 -7.40 3.38 -10.57
N LEU A 65 -6.54 3.58 -9.57
CA LEU A 65 -6.32 4.87 -8.91
C LEU A 65 -5.03 5.52 -9.40
N PHE A 66 -5.12 6.80 -9.73
CA PHE A 66 -3.98 7.62 -10.07
C PHE A 66 -3.44 8.32 -8.82
N VAL A 67 -2.16 8.14 -8.52
CA VAL A 67 -1.50 8.83 -7.42
C VAL A 67 -0.93 10.15 -7.95
N PRO A 68 -1.48 11.31 -7.55
CA PRO A 68 -0.99 12.59 -8.03
C PRO A 68 0.41 12.88 -7.45
N PRO A 69 1.29 13.57 -8.18
CA PRO A 69 2.69 13.76 -7.79
C PRO A 69 2.86 14.52 -6.48
N GLU A 70 1.93 15.40 -6.14
CA GLU A 70 1.88 16.11 -4.85
C GLU A 70 1.69 15.18 -3.63
N MET A 71 1.10 14.01 -3.83
CA MET A 71 0.90 12.99 -2.80
C MET A 71 2.06 11.98 -2.75
N ILE A 72 2.98 12.02 -3.71
CA ILE A 72 4.21 11.21 -3.75
C ILE A 72 5.26 11.83 -2.81
N VAL A 73 4.98 11.77 -1.52
CA VAL A 73 5.85 12.28 -0.46
C VAL A 73 6.22 11.17 0.52
N GLY A 74 7.45 11.19 1.03
CA GLY A 74 7.94 10.14 1.93
C GLY A 74 7.03 9.86 3.13
N SER A 75 6.30 10.86 3.63
CA SER A 75 5.32 10.70 4.72
C SER A 75 4.18 9.73 4.40
N ASN A 76 3.73 9.66 3.15
CA ASN A 76 2.66 8.77 2.69
C ASN A 76 3.18 7.36 2.39
N PHE A 77 4.48 7.23 2.12
CA PHE A 77 5.13 5.96 1.77
C PHE A 77 6.04 5.44 2.88
N LYS A 78 5.94 5.99 4.10
CA LYS A 78 6.83 5.65 5.21
C LYS A 78 6.63 4.21 5.71
N ASN A 79 5.40 3.73 5.69
CA ASN A 79 5.00 2.42 6.21
C ASN A 79 3.71 1.95 5.53
N LEU A 80 3.34 0.68 5.74
CA LEU A 80 2.17 0.06 5.15
C LEU A 80 0.86 0.77 5.53
N GLU A 81 0.72 1.21 6.79
CA GLU A 81 -0.46 1.95 7.22
C GLU A 81 -0.68 3.22 6.40
N LYS A 82 0.38 4.03 6.21
CA LYS A 82 0.25 5.27 5.43
C LYS A 82 -0.05 5.04 3.96
N ILE A 83 0.50 3.98 3.38
CA ILE A 83 0.18 3.58 2.01
C ILE A 83 -1.28 3.15 1.91
N THR A 84 -1.76 2.38 2.89
CA THR A 84 -3.16 1.93 2.95
C THR A 84 -4.09 3.12 3.09
N GLU A 85 -3.80 4.06 3.99
CA GLU A 85 -4.56 5.32 4.14
C GLU A 85 -4.55 6.16 2.86
N LEU A 86 -3.42 6.21 2.15
CA LEU A 86 -3.30 6.90 0.87
C LEU A 86 -4.25 6.29 -0.18
N VAL A 87 -4.22 4.97 -0.34
CA VAL A 87 -5.08 4.25 -1.31
C VAL A 87 -6.56 4.49 -0.99
N LEU A 88 -6.97 4.30 0.27
CA LEU A 88 -8.35 4.55 0.68
C LEU A 88 -8.78 6.00 0.47
N SER A 89 -7.87 6.95 0.69
CA SER A 89 -8.13 8.37 0.44
C SER A 89 -8.35 8.64 -1.05
N LEU A 90 -7.55 8.03 -1.91
CA LEU A 90 -7.68 8.12 -3.37
C LEU A 90 -8.98 7.47 -3.87
N GLU A 91 -9.44 6.36 -3.28
CA GLU A 91 -10.73 5.74 -3.65
C GLU A 91 -11.92 6.67 -3.43
N ASN A 92 -11.84 7.52 -2.41
CA ASN A 92 -12.87 8.51 -2.10
C ASN A 92 -12.68 9.83 -2.89
N ASP A 93 -11.55 10.01 -3.56
CA ASP A 93 -11.24 11.20 -4.33
C ASP A 93 -11.64 11.02 -5.81
N PRO A 94 -12.57 11.85 -6.34
CA PRO A 94 -13.04 11.72 -7.71
C PRO A 94 -12.00 12.12 -8.76
N LEU A 95 -10.94 12.86 -8.39
CA LEU A 95 -9.86 13.27 -9.30
C LEU A 95 -8.81 12.16 -9.44
N ALA A 96 -8.72 11.27 -8.44
CA ALA A 96 -7.84 10.11 -8.46
C ALA A 96 -8.38 8.93 -9.28
N ARG A 97 -9.66 8.94 -9.65
CA ARG A 97 -10.28 7.88 -10.45
C ARG A 97 -10.10 8.21 -11.93
N ALA A 98 -9.28 7.42 -12.62
CA ALA A 98 -9.03 7.54 -14.06
C ALA A 98 -10.07 6.78 -14.89
#